data_AF-A0A941K8X7-F1
#
_entry.id   AF-A0A941K8X7-F1
#
_cell.length_a   1.000
_cell.length_b   1.000
_cell.length_c   1.000
_cell.angle_alpha   90.00
_cell.angle_beta   90.00
_cell.angle_gamma   90.00
#
_symmetry.space_group_name_H-M   'P 1'
#
loop_
_entity.id
_entity.type
_entity.pdbx_description
1 polymer ?
#
loop_
_entity_poly.entity_id
_entity_poly.type
_entity_poly.pdbx_seq_one_letter_code
_entity_poly.pdbx_strand_id
1 'polypeptide(L)'
;MHQADNAVGKGTLQRCDAVGHIFGCHFFILCFVLQNTESGRSAQPRSDHAREEDDLTQDSDLSSRYAQSIPDCPLVEVSGPPRERGRQYGEQAAARIRRGIEHYTEQLEANNLDAGAVRRITSHFAENLRPEADDLLDEMAGIAEGAGVDVHSIMLLNARTEVLKIARRRQKGLPDFIEPDGCTGVMVEPSATTGGALIHAQDWDWKTECAETAVVLRILRDDGPDILTFTEAGGLARAGFNTAGISITGNYLESERDYRTPGTPLAVVRRRALEQQHLAQAIGIVHGTRKSASNNIMLAHADGVALNFECVPDETFPITAEAGVMVHANHFTSPAAQVRVEDRGIANMPDSLYRDLRVKALLAEARVRNGGLGVEDVKAALFDDFQSPWSVCRPPRRSLSNNQSATVAMIVMQPAAGRMEVAILPALNRSFQTYDLPRRDCPQV
;
A
#
# COMPACT_ATOMS: atom_id res chain seq x y z
N MET A 1 -75.78 19.83 -12.04
CA MET A 1 -75.29 18.80 -11.09
C MET A 1 -73.98 19.32 -10.53
N HIS A 2 -74.04 20.39 -9.72
CA HIS A 2 -74.05 20.41 -8.25
C HIS A 2 -72.68 20.00 -7.66
N GLN A 3 -71.88 20.99 -7.22
CA GLN A 3 -71.77 21.55 -5.83
C GLN A 3 -70.78 20.69 -5.01
N ALA A 4 -69.62 21.18 -4.53
CA ALA A 4 -69.31 22.30 -3.63
C ALA A 4 -69.91 22.13 -2.22
N ASP A 5 -69.05 22.08 -1.19
CA ASP A 5 -69.12 22.85 0.07
C ASP A 5 -67.97 22.39 1.01
N ASN A 6 -66.97 23.20 1.38
CA ASN A 6 -66.90 24.37 2.27
C ASN A 6 -67.05 24.10 3.79
N ALA A 7 -65.89 24.09 4.45
CA ALA A 7 -65.46 24.97 5.56
C ALA A 7 -66.08 24.92 6.98
N VAL A 8 -65.24 25.40 7.93
CA VAL A 8 -65.46 25.87 9.33
C VAL A 8 -65.32 24.79 10.42
N GLY A 9 -64.55 24.93 11.52
CA GLY A 9 -63.70 26.00 12.07
C GLY A 9 -63.32 25.72 13.55
N LYS A 10 -62.58 26.66 14.17
CA LYS A 10 -62.30 26.87 15.63
C LYS A 10 -61.20 25.97 16.25
N GLY A 11 -60.07 26.52 16.70
CA GLY A 11 -59.84 27.08 18.05
C GLY A 11 -59.14 26.01 18.92
N THR A 12 -58.12 26.20 19.75
CA THR A 12 -57.62 27.33 20.52
C THR A 12 -56.21 26.96 21.04
N LEU A 13 -55.32 27.94 21.17
CA LEU A 13 -54.05 27.82 21.89
C LEU A 13 -54.26 27.49 23.38
N GLN A 14 -53.37 26.68 23.96
CA GLN A 14 -53.11 26.71 25.39
C GLN A 14 -51.60 26.67 25.67
N ARG A 15 -51.19 27.67 26.45
CA ARG A 15 -49.83 28.02 26.89
C ARG A 15 -49.22 26.96 27.82
N CYS A 16 -47.89 26.90 27.84
CA CYS A 16 -47.15 26.95 29.10
C CYS A 16 -45.87 27.79 28.89
N ASP A 17 -45.81 28.88 29.64
CA ASP A 17 -44.72 29.84 29.74
C ASP A 17 -43.54 29.27 30.54
N ALA A 18 -42.31 29.59 30.15
CA ALA A 18 -41.20 29.84 31.07
C ALA A 18 -40.05 30.56 30.35
N VAL A 19 -39.96 31.86 30.61
CA VAL A 19 -38.81 32.73 30.33
C VAL A 19 -37.99 32.81 31.61
N GLY A 20 -36.65 32.79 31.52
CA GLY A 20 -35.84 33.55 32.49
C GLY A 20 -34.48 32.98 32.92
N HIS A 21 -33.43 33.49 32.27
CA HIS A 21 -32.20 34.05 32.85
C HIS A 21 -31.01 33.19 33.34
N ILE A 22 -29.88 33.60 32.75
CA ILE A 22 -28.44 33.36 32.93
C ILE A 22 -27.91 33.91 34.27
N PHE A 23 -26.94 33.22 34.89
CA PHE A 23 -25.69 33.70 35.56
C PHE A 23 -25.12 32.47 36.32
N GLY A 24 -23.95 31.91 35.98
CA GLY A 24 -22.63 32.40 36.38
C GLY A 24 -22.20 31.82 37.74
N CYS A 25 -21.34 30.80 37.79
CA CYS A 25 -20.49 30.52 38.96
C CYS A 25 -19.29 29.63 38.61
N HIS A 26 -18.15 30.05 39.13
CA HIS A 26 -16.79 29.57 38.95
C HIS A 26 -16.33 28.83 40.22
N PHE A 27 -15.30 27.99 40.08
CA PHE A 27 -14.31 27.59 41.11
C PHE A 27 -14.58 26.44 42.11
N PHE A 28 -13.47 25.71 42.35
CA PHE A 28 -13.14 24.67 43.35
C PHE A 28 -13.58 23.22 43.09
N ILE A 29 -12.60 22.36 42.80
CA ILE A 29 -12.09 21.33 43.73
C ILE A 29 -10.68 20.91 43.28
N LEU A 30 -9.69 21.21 44.14
CA LEU A 30 -8.32 20.71 44.12
C LEU A 30 -8.15 19.83 45.38
N CYS A 31 -7.22 18.88 45.32
CA CYS A 31 -6.67 18.06 46.41
C CYS A 31 -7.42 16.78 46.78
N PHE A 32 -6.98 15.65 46.22
CA PHE A 32 -6.65 14.48 47.02
C PHE A 32 -5.63 13.58 46.31
N VAL A 33 -4.82 12.89 47.13
CA VAL A 33 -3.79 11.89 46.78
C VAL A 33 -2.37 12.44 46.54
N LEU A 34 -1.76 12.91 47.64
CA LEU A 34 -0.37 12.60 47.98
C LEU A 34 -0.41 11.67 49.19
N GLN A 35 0.00 10.41 49.01
CA GLN A 35 0.68 9.56 50.00
C GLN A 35 0.80 8.14 49.43
N ASN A 36 1.99 7.82 48.89
CA ASN A 36 2.65 6.53 49.04
C ASN A 36 4.01 6.60 48.34
N THR A 37 5.04 6.90 49.13
CA THR A 37 6.44 6.61 48.81
C THR A 37 6.82 5.35 49.59
N GLU A 38 7.25 4.30 48.90
CA GLU A 38 8.62 3.76 49.04
C GLU A 38 8.82 2.44 48.27
N SER A 39 10.04 2.32 47.72
CA SER A 39 10.72 1.13 47.18
C SER A 39 10.43 0.70 45.73
N GLY A 40 11.31 1.13 44.82
CA GLY A 40 11.44 0.57 43.47
C GLY A 40 12.19 1.54 42.56
N ARG A 41 13.43 1.20 42.17
CA ARG A 41 14.33 2.00 41.33
C ARG A 41 13.60 2.66 40.16
N SER A 42 13.55 3.99 40.13
CA SER A 42 13.03 4.77 39.01
C SER A 42 14.06 4.83 37.88
N ALA A 43 13.75 4.23 36.75
CA ALA A 43 14.22 4.76 35.48
C ALA A 43 13.43 6.05 35.24
N GLN A 44 14.11 7.20 35.24
CA GLN A 44 13.48 8.46 34.81
C GLN A 44 12.95 8.27 33.39
N PRO A 45 11.69 8.62 33.09
CA PRO A 45 11.28 8.76 31.70
C PRO A 45 12.15 9.88 31.10
N ARG A 46 12.91 9.57 30.05
CA ARG A 46 13.55 10.61 29.22
C ARG A 46 12.44 11.60 28.82
N SER A 47 12.67 12.89 29.04
CA SER A 47 11.74 13.95 28.65
C SER A 47 11.44 13.84 27.15
N ASP A 48 10.20 14.15 26.75
CA ASP A 48 9.78 14.08 25.34
C ASP A 48 10.69 14.91 24.43
N HIS A 49 11.23 16.02 24.93
CA HIS A 49 12.23 16.83 24.21
C HIS A 49 13.55 16.12 23.91
N ALA A 50 14.05 15.27 24.82
CA ALA A 50 15.30 14.52 24.57
C ALA A 50 15.08 13.39 23.56
N ARG A 51 13.87 12.84 23.48
CA ARG A 51 13.49 11.88 22.42
C ARG A 51 13.34 12.58 21.06
N GLU A 52 12.75 13.76 21.04
CA GLU A 52 12.58 14.56 19.83
C GLU A 52 13.94 14.97 19.22
N GLU A 53 14.92 15.36 20.04
CA GLU A 53 16.29 15.64 19.58
C GLU A 53 17.04 14.38 19.10
N ASP A 54 16.91 13.24 19.80
CA ASP A 54 17.49 11.94 19.38
C ASP A 54 16.87 11.45 18.06
N ASP A 55 15.59 11.73 17.81
CA ASP A 55 14.88 11.34 16.58
C ASP A 55 15.32 12.19 15.39
N LEU A 56 15.38 13.53 15.57
CA LEU A 56 15.84 14.46 14.54
C LEU A 56 17.29 14.18 14.10
N THR A 57 18.16 13.79 15.04
CA THR A 57 19.56 13.47 14.74
C THR A 57 19.70 12.17 13.93
N GLN A 58 18.93 11.12 14.22
CA GLN A 58 18.94 9.90 13.41
C GLN A 58 18.35 10.08 12.01
N ASP A 59 17.25 10.83 11.89
CA ASP A 59 16.64 11.13 10.59
C ASP A 59 17.62 11.91 9.70
N SER A 60 18.41 12.81 10.30
CA SER A 60 19.48 13.54 9.60
C SER A 60 20.64 12.64 9.13
N ASP A 61 21.00 11.61 9.91
CA ASP A 61 22.10 10.69 9.58
C ASP A 61 21.71 9.73 8.45
N LEU A 62 20.49 9.20 8.45
CA LEU A 62 19.98 8.37 7.35
C LEU A 62 19.77 9.18 6.07
N SER A 63 19.25 10.40 6.20
CA SER A 63 19.16 11.32 5.07
C SER A 63 20.55 11.61 4.50
N SER A 64 21.57 11.80 5.35
CA SER A 64 22.96 11.95 4.93
C SER A 64 23.51 10.70 4.25
N ARG A 65 23.28 9.50 4.81
CA ARG A 65 23.71 8.21 4.22
C ARG A 65 23.16 8.03 2.80
N TYR A 66 21.85 8.21 2.60
CA TYR A 66 21.23 8.00 1.29
C TYR A 66 21.42 9.18 0.34
N ALA A 67 21.59 10.40 0.84
CA ALA A 67 22.00 11.54 0.00
C ALA A 67 23.39 11.34 -0.62
N GLN A 68 24.27 10.56 0.03
CA GLN A 68 25.60 10.23 -0.51
C GLN A 68 25.56 9.15 -1.60
N SER A 69 24.65 8.17 -1.50
CA SER A 69 24.50 7.11 -2.50
C SER A 69 23.09 6.52 -2.47
N ILE A 70 22.28 6.89 -3.47
CA ILE A 70 20.95 6.31 -3.67
C ILE A 70 21.11 4.89 -4.23
N PRO A 71 20.46 3.86 -3.65
CA PRO A 71 20.50 2.51 -4.19
C PRO A 71 19.96 2.45 -5.61
N ASP A 72 20.58 1.63 -6.46
CA ASP A 72 20.05 1.30 -7.78
C ASP A 72 18.84 0.36 -7.67
N CYS A 73 18.03 0.30 -8.73
CA CYS A 73 16.91 -0.63 -8.86
C CYS A 73 17.16 -1.52 -10.09
N PRO A 74 17.90 -2.63 -9.96
CA PRO A 74 18.32 -3.38 -11.13
C PRO A 74 17.12 -4.05 -11.83
N LEU A 75 17.23 -4.14 -13.15
CA LEU A 75 16.37 -4.96 -13.98
C LEU A 75 16.83 -6.41 -13.89
N VAL A 76 15.92 -7.30 -13.49
CA VAL A 76 16.09 -8.74 -13.57
C VAL A 76 15.20 -9.25 -14.70
N GLU A 77 15.79 -9.91 -15.69
CA GLU A 77 15.03 -10.54 -16.78
C GLU A 77 15.03 -12.05 -16.59
N VAL A 78 13.84 -12.65 -16.70
CA VAL A 78 13.65 -14.09 -16.56
C VAL A 78 12.68 -14.64 -17.59
N SER A 79 12.86 -15.91 -17.94
CA SER A 79 12.02 -16.60 -18.92
C SER A 79 11.92 -18.10 -18.63
N GLY A 80 10.95 -18.76 -19.28
CA GLY A 80 10.77 -20.20 -19.20
C GLY A 80 9.82 -20.67 -18.09
N PRO A 81 9.82 -21.99 -17.80
CA PRO A 81 8.93 -22.61 -16.82
C PRO A 81 9.13 -22.04 -15.39
N PRO A 82 8.14 -22.21 -14.49
CA PRO A 82 8.15 -21.57 -13.17
C PRO A 82 9.43 -21.77 -12.35
N ARG A 83 9.89 -23.01 -12.14
CA ARG A 83 11.15 -23.28 -11.45
C ARG A 83 12.34 -22.57 -12.07
N GLU A 84 12.44 -22.61 -13.40
CA GLU A 84 13.59 -22.11 -14.14
C GLU A 84 13.69 -20.59 -14.08
N ARG A 85 12.58 -19.88 -14.34
CA ARG A 85 12.55 -18.43 -14.17
C ARG A 85 12.79 -18.02 -12.71
N GLY A 86 12.29 -18.82 -11.77
CA GLY A 86 12.60 -18.65 -10.35
C GLY A 86 14.10 -18.73 -10.08
N ARG A 87 14.78 -19.76 -10.57
CA ARG A 87 16.23 -19.94 -10.42
C ARG A 87 17.02 -18.78 -11.03
N GLN A 88 16.66 -18.35 -12.25
CA GLN A 88 17.26 -17.18 -12.91
C GLN A 88 17.11 -15.91 -12.06
N TYR A 89 15.92 -15.69 -11.47
CA TYR A 89 15.68 -14.54 -10.58
C TYR A 89 16.55 -14.64 -9.32
N GLY A 90 16.53 -15.80 -8.67
CA GLY A 90 17.32 -16.05 -7.46
C GLY A 90 18.82 -15.80 -7.68
N GLU A 91 19.37 -16.26 -8.80
CA GLU A 91 20.78 -16.08 -9.16
C GLU A 91 21.14 -14.61 -9.39
N GLN A 92 20.31 -13.88 -10.14
CA GLN A 92 20.54 -12.46 -10.47
C GLN A 92 20.35 -11.52 -9.27
N ALA A 93 19.43 -11.85 -8.35
CA ALA A 93 19.08 -10.99 -7.22
C ALA A 93 19.57 -11.52 -5.85
N ALA A 94 20.43 -12.54 -5.83
CA ALA A 94 20.81 -13.27 -4.61
C ALA A 94 21.23 -12.38 -3.44
N ALA A 95 22.07 -11.36 -3.70
CA ALA A 95 22.54 -10.43 -2.67
C ALA A 95 21.41 -9.58 -2.07
N ARG A 96 20.49 -9.08 -2.91
CA ARG A 96 19.32 -8.29 -2.48
C ARG A 96 18.31 -9.14 -1.74
N ILE A 97 18.11 -10.39 -2.18
CA ILE A 97 17.23 -11.36 -1.50
C ILE A 97 17.75 -11.62 -0.08
N ARG A 98 19.04 -11.92 0.08
CA ARG A 98 19.63 -12.16 1.41
C ARG A 98 19.49 -10.94 2.31
N ARG A 99 19.75 -9.74 1.78
CA ARG A 99 19.54 -8.48 2.51
C ARG A 99 18.09 -8.29 2.97
N GLY A 100 17.13 -8.55 2.08
CA GLY A 100 15.71 -8.52 2.45
C GLY A 100 15.37 -9.51 3.57
N ILE A 101 15.93 -10.73 3.51
CA ILE A 101 15.74 -11.75 4.55
C ILE A 101 16.34 -11.30 5.88
N GLU A 102 17.53 -10.68 5.89
CA GLU A 102 18.18 -10.13 7.09
C GLU A 102 17.27 -9.10 7.76
N HIS A 103 16.77 -8.11 7.01
CA HIS A 103 15.88 -7.06 7.55
C HIS A 103 14.61 -7.62 8.21
N TYR A 104 14.01 -8.68 7.64
CA TYR A 104 12.82 -9.29 8.23
C TYR A 104 13.12 -10.25 9.36
N THR A 105 14.28 -10.92 9.34
CA THR A 105 14.69 -11.82 10.43
C THR A 105 14.93 -11.03 11.70
N GLU A 106 15.64 -9.90 11.63
CA GLU A 106 15.84 -9.00 12.77
C GLU A 106 14.49 -8.53 13.37
N GLN A 107 13.52 -8.23 12.52
CA GLN A 107 12.17 -7.85 12.97
C GLN A 107 11.42 -9.01 13.61
N LEU A 108 11.55 -10.23 13.08
CA LEU A 108 10.90 -11.43 13.63
C LEU A 108 11.50 -11.79 15.01
N GLU A 109 12.82 -11.68 15.15
CA GLU A 109 13.53 -11.87 16.42
C GLU A 109 13.12 -10.84 17.47
N ALA A 110 13.02 -9.55 17.09
CA ALA A 110 12.49 -8.49 17.96
C ALA A 110 11.04 -8.78 18.41
N ASN A 111 10.30 -9.56 17.62
CA ASN A 111 8.96 -10.04 17.94
C ASN A 111 8.95 -11.44 18.58
N ASN A 112 10.07 -11.94 19.11
CA ASN A 112 10.19 -13.26 19.76
C ASN A 112 9.67 -14.43 18.90
N LEU A 113 9.92 -14.41 17.59
CA LEU A 113 9.57 -15.49 16.69
C LEU A 113 10.81 -16.23 16.24
N ASP A 114 10.93 -17.47 16.70
CA ASP A 114 12.00 -18.34 16.25
C ASP A 114 11.81 -18.79 14.78
N ALA A 115 12.90 -19.20 14.16
CA ALA A 115 12.90 -19.70 12.79
C ALA A 115 11.96 -20.90 12.58
N GLY A 116 11.73 -21.72 13.61
CA GLY A 116 10.79 -22.83 13.56
C GLY A 116 9.33 -22.37 13.45
N ALA A 117 8.94 -21.30 14.14
CA ALA A 117 7.62 -20.68 14.07
C ALA A 117 7.37 -20.09 12.68
N VAL A 118 8.37 -19.39 12.12
CA VAL A 118 8.33 -18.84 10.76
C VAL A 118 8.13 -19.95 9.74
N ARG A 119 8.91 -21.05 9.84
CA ARG A 119 8.74 -22.23 8.97
C ARG A 119 7.33 -22.82 9.08
N ARG A 120 6.80 -23.02 10.29
CA ARG A 120 5.43 -23.54 10.47
C ARG A 120 4.36 -22.66 9.82
N ILE A 121 4.47 -21.33 9.97
CA ILE A 121 3.50 -20.38 9.40
C ILE A 121 3.60 -20.40 7.87
N THR A 122 4.81 -20.33 7.32
CA THR A 122 5.04 -20.31 5.88
C THR A 122 4.70 -21.65 5.21
N SER A 123 4.92 -22.79 5.87
CA SER A 123 4.41 -24.10 5.42
C SER A 123 2.90 -24.10 5.27
N HIS A 124 2.19 -23.58 6.27
CA HIS A 124 0.73 -23.51 6.23
C HIS A 124 0.23 -22.62 5.07
N PHE A 125 0.90 -21.50 4.79
CA PHE A 125 0.60 -20.70 3.61
C PHE A 125 0.85 -21.45 2.31
N ALA A 126 1.98 -22.14 2.19
CA ALA A 126 2.28 -22.94 1.00
C ALA A 126 1.24 -24.05 0.78
N GLU A 127 0.80 -24.74 1.83
CA GLU A 127 -0.25 -25.75 1.76
C GLU A 127 -1.59 -25.18 1.29
N ASN A 128 -2.01 -24.03 1.84
CA ASN A 128 -3.26 -23.38 1.47
C ASN A 128 -3.23 -22.81 0.04
N LEU A 129 -2.07 -22.37 -0.43
CA LEU A 129 -1.90 -21.81 -1.77
C LEU A 129 -1.79 -22.87 -2.86
N ARG A 130 -1.33 -24.08 -2.53
CA ARG A 130 -1.05 -25.14 -3.50
C ARG A 130 -2.18 -25.41 -4.50
N PRO A 131 -3.47 -25.47 -4.10
CA PRO A 131 -4.54 -25.75 -5.06
C PRO A 131 -4.71 -24.70 -6.15
N GLU A 132 -4.34 -23.44 -5.88
CA GLU A 132 -4.58 -22.29 -6.77
C GLU A 132 -3.28 -21.66 -7.33
N ALA A 133 -2.12 -22.05 -6.79
CA ALA A 133 -0.85 -21.38 -7.03
C ALA A 133 0.38 -22.32 -7.00
N ASP A 134 0.23 -23.60 -7.34
CA ASP A 134 1.34 -24.58 -7.35
C ASP A 134 2.52 -24.15 -8.22
N ASP A 135 2.25 -23.59 -9.41
CA ASP A 135 3.25 -23.01 -10.30
C ASP A 135 3.99 -21.82 -9.67
N LEU A 136 3.30 -20.95 -8.92
CA LEU A 136 3.94 -19.84 -8.22
C LEU A 136 4.76 -20.32 -7.01
N LEU A 137 4.33 -21.39 -6.33
CA LEU A 137 5.14 -22.05 -5.30
C LEU A 137 6.40 -22.67 -5.90
N ASP A 138 6.30 -23.25 -7.09
CA ASP A 138 7.45 -23.80 -7.81
C ASP A 138 8.43 -22.69 -8.23
N GLU A 139 7.93 -21.55 -8.69
CA GLU A 139 8.76 -20.36 -8.94
C GLU A 139 9.44 -19.85 -7.67
N MET A 140 8.73 -19.73 -6.54
CA MET A 140 9.34 -19.33 -5.26
C MET A 140 10.44 -20.29 -4.82
N ALA A 141 10.25 -21.58 -5.07
CA ALA A 141 11.25 -22.58 -4.74
C ALA A 141 12.45 -22.53 -5.70
N GLY A 142 12.26 -22.19 -6.98
CA GLY A 142 13.34 -21.82 -7.89
C GLY A 142 14.11 -20.59 -7.42
N ILE A 143 13.43 -19.53 -6.97
CA ILE A 143 14.05 -18.32 -6.41
C ILE A 143 14.95 -18.69 -5.23
N ALA A 144 14.45 -19.56 -4.34
CA ALA A 144 15.21 -20.05 -3.19
C ALA A 144 16.48 -20.80 -3.61
N GLU A 145 16.38 -21.69 -4.61
CA GLU A 145 17.53 -22.40 -5.19
C GLU A 145 18.56 -21.44 -5.78
N GLY A 146 18.14 -20.51 -6.63
CA GLY A 146 19.05 -19.57 -7.29
C GLY A 146 19.74 -18.62 -6.31
N ALA A 147 19.03 -18.20 -5.26
CA ALA A 147 19.58 -17.35 -4.22
C ALA A 147 20.38 -18.12 -3.16
N GLY A 148 20.33 -19.46 -3.15
CA GLY A 148 20.96 -20.30 -2.13
C GLY A 148 20.42 -20.03 -0.73
N VAL A 149 19.10 -19.87 -0.60
CA VAL A 149 18.40 -19.59 0.66
C VAL A 149 17.28 -20.61 0.88
N ASP A 150 16.69 -20.58 2.08
CA ASP A 150 15.57 -21.46 2.39
C ASP A 150 14.27 -21.00 1.71
N VAL A 151 13.48 -21.94 1.19
CA VAL A 151 12.20 -21.63 0.52
C VAL A 151 11.21 -20.90 1.43
N HIS A 152 11.26 -21.17 2.74
CA HIS A 152 10.41 -20.48 3.72
C HIS A 152 10.77 -19.01 3.84
N SER A 153 12.02 -18.63 3.57
CA SER A 153 12.43 -17.22 3.51
C SER A 153 11.82 -16.51 2.30
N ILE A 154 11.70 -17.17 1.15
CA ILE A 154 11.02 -16.61 -0.03
C ILE A 154 9.52 -16.49 0.20
N MET A 155 8.90 -17.50 0.82
CA MET A 155 7.49 -17.43 1.22
C MET A 155 7.25 -16.29 2.22
N LEU A 156 8.16 -16.08 3.18
CA LEU A 156 8.11 -14.94 4.11
C LEU A 156 8.11 -13.60 3.35
N LEU A 157 8.97 -13.43 2.34
CA LEU A 157 8.99 -12.20 1.54
C LEU A 157 7.68 -11.95 0.78
N ASN A 158 7.00 -13.02 0.34
CA ASN A 158 5.75 -12.94 -0.42
C ASN A 158 4.47 -12.89 0.42
N ALA A 159 4.54 -13.33 1.69
CA ALA A 159 3.45 -13.31 2.66
C ALA A 159 3.84 -12.51 3.91
N ARG A 160 4.68 -11.49 3.75
CA ARG A 160 5.31 -10.78 4.87
C ARG A 160 4.29 -10.23 5.85
N THR A 161 3.33 -9.47 5.34
CA THR A 161 2.34 -8.78 6.18
C THR A 161 1.52 -9.80 6.95
N GLU A 162 1.18 -10.92 6.31
CA GLU A 162 0.46 -12.03 6.87
C GLU A 162 1.25 -12.77 7.97
N VAL A 163 2.52 -13.09 7.70
CA VAL A 163 3.39 -13.79 8.65
C VAL A 163 3.61 -12.91 9.89
N LEU A 164 3.97 -11.64 9.73
CA LEU A 164 4.20 -10.73 10.85
C LEU A 164 2.96 -10.59 11.74
N LYS A 165 1.75 -10.54 11.15
CA LYS A 165 0.51 -10.42 11.91
C LYS A 165 0.05 -11.69 12.62
N ILE A 166 0.09 -12.84 11.95
CA ILE A 166 -0.23 -14.13 12.60
C ILE A 166 0.70 -14.36 13.78
N ALA A 167 1.96 -13.97 13.64
CA ALA A 167 2.98 -14.26 14.59
C ALA A 167 2.89 -13.38 15.85
N ARG A 168 2.49 -12.09 15.72
CA ARG A 168 2.19 -11.21 16.87
C ARG A 168 0.90 -11.60 17.60
N ARG A 169 -0.17 -12.03 16.92
CA ARG A 169 -1.42 -12.47 17.57
C ARG A 169 -1.26 -13.67 18.51
N ARG A 170 -0.24 -14.51 18.28
CA ARG A 170 0.08 -15.63 19.18
C ARG A 170 0.63 -15.14 20.53
N GLN A 171 1.10 -13.89 20.62
CA GLN A 171 1.52 -13.25 21.86
C GLN A 171 0.32 -12.51 22.47
N LYS A 172 -0.43 -13.21 23.33
CA LYS A 172 -1.55 -12.61 24.07
C LYS A 172 -1.06 -11.37 24.85
N GLY A 173 -1.73 -10.22 24.67
CA GLY A 173 -1.59 -9.05 25.55
C GLY A 173 -0.74 -7.90 25.01
N LEU A 174 -0.19 -7.99 23.80
CA LEU A 174 0.43 -6.84 23.13
C LEU A 174 -0.62 -6.07 22.30
N PRO A 175 -0.53 -4.72 22.19
CA PRO A 175 -1.34 -3.94 21.26
C PRO A 175 -1.21 -4.50 19.84
N ASP A 176 -2.33 -4.60 19.11
CA ASP A 176 -2.40 -5.07 17.72
C ASP A 176 -1.84 -3.95 16.80
N PHE A 177 -0.54 -3.64 16.94
CA PHE A 177 0.14 -2.59 16.17
C PHE A 177 1.00 -3.22 15.08
N ILE A 178 0.67 -2.90 13.83
CA ILE A 178 1.50 -3.20 12.67
C ILE A 178 1.99 -1.91 12.09
N GLU A 179 3.24 -1.92 11.67
CA GLU A 179 3.82 -0.81 10.93
C GLU A 179 3.09 -0.71 9.61
N PRO A 180 2.33 0.37 9.41
CA PRO A 180 1.49 0.46 8.23
C PRO A 180 2.34 0.80 7.00
N ASP A 181 2.05 0.13 5.88
CA ASP A 181 2.63 0.47 4.58
C ASP A 181 1.89 1.69 4.03
N GLY A 182 2.56 2.84 3.92
CA GLY A 182 1.95 4.05 3.40
C GLY A 182 2.04 4.05 1.88
N CYS A 183 1.00 4.43 1.16
CA CYS A 183 1.04 4.51 -0.30
C CYS A 183 0.11 5.62 -0.77
N THR A 184 0.44 6.22 -1.91
CA THR A 184 -0.49 7.10 -2.65
C THR A 184 -0.52 6.65 -4.11
N GLY A 185 -1.65 6.11 -4.56
CA GLY A 185 -1.84 5.61 -5.92
C GLY A 185 -2.62 6.58 -6.78
N VAL A 186 -2.29 6.67 -8.06
CA VAL A 186 -2.92 7.55 -9.06
C VAL A 186 -3.19 6.77 -10.35
N MET A 187 -4.39 6.90 -10.90
CA MET A 187 -4.71 6.51 -12.27
C MET A 187 -5.33 7.70 -13.01
N VAL A 188 -4.84 7.96 -14.22
CA VAL A 188 -5.40 8.95 -15.13
C VAL A 188 -5.76 8.25 -16.43
N GLU A 189 -7.05 8.16 -16.70
CA GLU A 189 -7.58 7.52 -17.90
C GLU A 189 -7.18 8.29 -19.18
N PRO A 190 -7.14 7.62 -20.34
CA PRO A 190 -6.88 8.26 -21.64
C PRO A 190 -7.71 9.53 -21.90
N SER A 191 -8.95 9.58 -21.42
CA SER A 191 -9.87 10.71 -21.58
C SER A 191 -9.47 11.96 -20.78
N ALA A 192 -8.60 11.81 -19.77
CA ALA A 192 -8.15 12.88 -18.90
C ALA A 192 -6.67 13.27 -19.15
N THR A 193 -5.95 12.53 -20.00
CA THR A 193 -4.56 12.84 -20.34
C THR A 193 -4.44 13.71 -21.59
N THR A 194 -3.35 14.47 -21.68
CA THR A 194 -3.04 15.27 -22.89
C THR A 194 -2.66 14.40 -24.09
N GLY A 195 -2.12 13.20 -23.83
CA GLY A 195 -1.61 12.27 -24.85
C GLY A 195 -2.56 11.13 -25.22
N GLY A 196 -3.76 11.06 -24.63
CA GLY A 196 -4.71 9.97 -24.91
C GLY A 196 -4.23 8.59 -24.44
N ALA A 197 -3.30 8.54 -23.48
CA ALA A 197 -2.75 7.30 -22.93
C ALA A 197 -3.01 7.21 -21.43
N LEU A 198 -3.24 6.01 -20.92
CA LEU A 198 -3.35 5.75 -19.47
C LEU A 198 -2.02 6.08 -18.77
N ILE A 199 -2.09 6.81 -17.65
CA ILE A 199 -0.98 6.96 -16.69
C ILE A 199 -1.40 6.27 -15.39
N HIS A 200 -0.58 5.36 -14.88
CA HIS A 200 -0.81 4.67 -13.60
C HIS A 200 0.44 4.78 -12.74
N ALA A 201 0.34 5.42 -11.58
CA ALA A 201 1.46 5.69 -10.71
C ALA A 201 1.17 5.34 -9.25
N GLN A 202 2.23 5.14 -8.47
CA GLN A 202 2.14 4.93 -7.03
C GLN A 202 3.43 5.40 -6.35
N ASP A 203 3.28 6.13 -5.25
CA ASP A 203 4.31 6.23 -4.22
C ASP A 203 4.16 5.10 -3.23
N TRP A 204 5.29 4.49 -2.88
CA TRP A 204 5.38 3.41 -1.90
C TRP A 204 6.21 3.84 -0.68
N ASP A 205 5.53 4.09 0.44
CA ASP A 205 6.12 4.43 1.73
C ASP A 205 6.31 3.19 2.60
N TRP A 206 7.58 2.85 2.85
CA TRP A 206 7.90 1.71 3.70
C TRP A 206 9.20 1.96 4.43
N LYS A 207 9.80 0.88 4.94
CA LYS A 207 11.10 0.88 5.58
C LYS A 207 12.15 1.40 4.62
N THR A 208 12.90 2.40 5.08
CA THR A 208 13.92 3.08 4.26
C THR A 208 14.93 2.06 3.68
N GLU A 209 15.25 1.00 4.43
CA GLU A 209 16.17 -0.06 4.04
C GLU A 209 15.67 -0.88 2.83
N CYS A 210 14.37 -0.90 2.55
CA CYS A 210 13.82 -1.59 1.38
C CYS A 210 14.19 -0.91 0.06
N ALA A 211 14.75 0.31 0.09
CA ALA A 211 15.40 0.90 -1.09
C ALA A 211 16.53 0.01 -1.63
N GLU A 212 17.26 -0.67 -0.73
CA GLU A 212 18.39 -1.54 -1.08
C GLU A 212 17.95 -2.92 -1.59
N THR A 213 16.66 -3.26 -1.47
CA THR A 213 16.09 -4.55 -1.90
C THR A 213 15.17 -4.43 -3.11
N ALA A 214 14.89 -3.22 -3.58
CA ALA A 214 14.04 -2.97 -4.73
C ALA A 214 14.62 -3.55 -6.03
N VAL A 215 13.78 -4.14 -6.88
CA VAL A 215 14.11 -4.62 -8.23
C VAL A 215 12.94 -4.39 -9.19
N VAL A 216 13.23 -4.31 -10.48
CA VAL A 216 12.22 -4.46 -11.54
C VAL A 216 12.41 -5.83 -12.18
N LEU A 217 11.35 -6.64 -12.19
CA LEU A 217 11.34 -7.96 -12.78
C LEU A 217 10.63 -7.90 -14.14
N ARG A 218 11.35 -8.27 -15.21
CA ARG A 218 10.81 -8.52 -16.55
C ARG A 218 10.67 -10.02 -16.74
N ILE A 219 9.44 -10.49 -16.91
CA ILE A 219 9.10 -11.90 -17.05
C ILE A 219 8.62 -12.13 -18.48
N LEU A 220 9.44 -12.83 -19.25
CA LEU A 220 9.09 -13.25 -20.61
C LEU A 220 8.35 -14.59 -20.55
N ARG A 221 7.16 -14.64 -21.15
CA ARG A 221 6.21 -15.75 -21.01
C ARG A 221 5.77 -16.29 -22.36
N ASP A 222 5.68 -17.62 -22.41
CA ASP A 222 5.12 -18.35 -23.56
C ASP A 222 3.65 -18.71 -23.34
N ASP A 223 3.15 -18.61 -22.11
CA ASP A 223 1.82 -19.03 -21.66
C ASP A 223 0.89 -17.85 -21.31
N GLY A 224 1.28 -16.63 -21.68
CA GLY A 224 0.54 -15.41 -21.34
C GLY A 224 1.27 -14.13 -21.78
N PRO A 225 0.77 -12.96 -21.38
CA PRO A 225 1.45 -11.69 -21.64
C PRO A 225 2.74 -11.59 -20.84
N ASP A 226 3.77 -10.95 -21.40
CA ASP A 226 4.99 -10.64 -20.64
C ASP A 226 4.66 -9.62 -19.55
N ILE A 227 5.41 -9.64 -18.43
CA ILE A 227 5.13 -8.83 -17.25
C ILE A 227 6.35 -7.95 -16.93
N LEU A 228 6.11 -6.70 -16.58
CA LEU A 228 7.08 -5.80 -15.97
C LEU A 228 6.56 -5.35 -14.61
N THR A 229 7.21 -5.76 -13.53
CA THR A 229 6.78 -5.43 -12.16
C THR A 229 7.94 -4.95 -11.31
N PHE A 230 7.75 -3.81 -10.65
CA PHE A 230 8.53 -3.40 -9.50
C PHE A 230 8.13 -4.27 -8.29
N THR A 231 9.12 -4.70 -7.50
CA THR A 231 8.92 -5.48 -6.26
C THR A 231 10.17 -5.42 -5.37
N GLU A 232 10.07 -5.91 -4.14
CA GLU A 232 11.26 -6.26 -3.35
C GLU A 232 11.83 -7.59 -3.88
N ALA A 233 13.15 -7.71 -3.89
CA ALA A 233 13.87 -8.89 -4.37
C ALA A 233 13.37 -10.16 -3.65
N GLY A 234 12.98 -11.16 -4.43
CA GLY A 234 12.36 -12.41 -3.95
C GLY A 234 10.82 -12.37 -3.93
N GLY A 235 10.20 -11.20 -4.06
CA GLY A 235 8.76 -11.04 -4.25
C GLY A 235 8.30 -11.34 -5.69
N LEU A 236 7.10 -11.87 -5.85
CA LEU A 236 6.52 -12.25 -7.16
C LEU A 236 5.98 -11.06 -7.98
N ALA A 237 5.38 -10.07 -7.31
CA ALA A 237 4.81 -8.86 -7.92
C ALA A 237 4.41 -7.82 -6.84
N ARG A 238 4.43 -6.54 -7.20
CA ARG A 238 3.85 -5.44 -6.39
C ARG A 238 3.13 -4.40 -7.26
N ALA A 239 3.89 -3.63 -8.02
CA ALA A 239 3.38 -2.58 -8.91
C ALA A 239 3.91 -2.87 -10.32
N GLY A 240 3.04 -2.98 -11.31
CA GLY A 240 3.47 -3.40 -12.63
C GLY A 240 2.40 -3.36 -13.70
N PHE A 241 2.79 -3.74 -14.90
CA PHE A 241 1.89 -3.95 -16.02
C PHE A 241 2.33 -5.15 -16.88
N ASN A 242 1.46 -5.57 -17.78
CA ASN A 242 1.73 -6.65 -18.73
C ASN A 242 1.55 -6.19 -20.19
N THR A 243 2.01 -7.00 -21.14
CA THR A 243 1.93 -6.67 -22.58
C THR A 243 0.52 -6.68 -23.15
N ALA A 244 -0.47 -7.23 -22.43
CA ALA A 244 -1.87 -7.10 -22.82
C ALA A 244 -2.40 -5.67 -22.55
N GLY A 245 -1.73 -4.90 -21.68
CA GLY A 245 -2.10 -3.55 -21.31
C GLY A 245 -2.72 -3.44 -19.91
N ILE A 246 -2.75 -4.52 -19.13
CA ILE A 246 -3.24 -4.51 -17.75
C ILE A 246 -2.15 -3.94 -16.85
N SER A 247 -2.51 -3.03 -15.97
CA SER A 247 -1.62 -2.47 -14.94
C SER A 247 -2.26 -2.55 -13.56
N ILE A 248 -1.43 -2.75 -12.54
CA ILE A 248 -1.85 -2.94 -11.16
C ILE A 248 -0.93 -2.20 -10.19
N THR A 249 -1.53 -1.59 -9.18
CA THR A 249 -0.87 -1.15 -7.95
C THR A 249 -1.76 -1.49 -6.77
N GLY A 250 -1.36 -1.17 -5.55
CA GLY A 250 -2.25 -1.31 -4.41
C GLY A 250 -1.66 -0.81 -3.11
N ASN A 251 -2.53 -0.31 -2.25
CA ASN A 251 -2.17 0.34 -1.00
C ASN A 251 -2.64 -0.52 0.18
N TYR A 252 -1.94 -0.42 1.30
CA TYR A 252 -2.41 -1.04 2.53
C TYR A 252 -3.63 -0.30 3.08
N LEU A 253 -4.61 -1.07 3.57
CA LEU A 253 -5.72 -0.59 4.39
C LEU A 253 -5.77 -1.45 5.64
N GLU A 254 -6.51 -1.01 6.65
CA GLU A 254 -6.64 -1.78 7.88
C GLU A 254 -8.07 -1.70 8.43
N SER A 255 -8.61 -2.86 8.79
CA SER A 255 -9.95 -2.97 9.37
C SER A 255 -10.02 -3.93 10.55
N GLU A 256 -11.16 -3.98 11.23
CA GLU A 256 -11.46 -4.93 12.30
C GLU A 256 -11.53 -6.40 11.85
N ARG A 257 -11.58 -6.65 10.54
CA ARG A 257 -11.74 -7.99 9.94
C ARG A 257 -10.43 -8.67 9.61
N ASP A 258 -9.36 -7.90 9.59
CA ASP A 258 -8.02 -8.30 9.21
C ASP A 258 -7.50 -9.54 9.96
N TYR A 259 -6.93 -10.50 9.21
CA TYR A 259 -6.22 -11.70 9.70
C TYR A 259 -7.05 -12.58 10.65
N ARG A 260 -8.37 -12.56 10.52
CA ARG A 260 -9.29 -13.44 11.26
C ARG A 260 -9.44 -14.80 10.58
N THR A 261 -9.20 -14.85 9.27
CA THR A 261 -9.22 -16.06 8.45
C THR A 261 -7.98 -16.10 7.55
N PRO A 262 -7.46 -17.28 7.21
CA PRO A 262 -6.45 -17.40 6.18
C PRO A 262 -6.98 -16.87 4.84
N GLY A 263 -6.13 -16.18 4.10
CA GLY A 263 -6.41 -15.72 2.74
C GLY A 263 -5.17 -15.81 1.87
N THR A 264 -5.31 -15.36 0.62
CA THR A 264 -4.22 -15.36 -0.36
C THR A 264 -3.34 -14.13 -0.14
N PRO A 265 -1.99 -14.28 -0.07
CA PRO A 265 -1.09 -13.15 0.02
C PRO A 265 -1.21 -12.20 -1.18
N LEU A 266 -1.07 -10.89 -0.94
CA LEU A 266 -1.29 -9.88 -1.98
C LEU A 266 -0.30 -10.00 -3.15
N ALA A 267 0.92 -10.45 -2.91
CA ALA A 267 1.90 -10.71 -3.98
C ALA A 267 1.37 -11.75 -4.98
N VAL A 268 0.70 -12.80 -4.49
CA VAL A 268 0.09 -13.85 -5.31
C VAL A 268 -1.11 -13.30 -6.08
N VAL A 269 -2.01 -12.55 -5.42
CA VAL A 269 -3.17 -11.94 -6.08
C VAL A 269 -2.74 -11.00 -7.22
N ARG A 270 -1.75 -10.12 -6.94
CA ARG A 270 -1.22 -9.17 -7.93
C ARG A 270 -0.53 -9.89 -9.08
N ARG A 271 0.27 -10.92 -8.78
CA ARG A 271 0.92 -11.74 -9.80
C ARG A 271 -0.11 -12.42 -10.69
N ARG A 272 -1.14 -13.06 -10.10
CA ARG A 272 -2.23 -13.70 -10.86
C ARG A 272 -3.00 -12.73 -11.74
N ALA A 273 -3.24 -11.50 -11.29
CA ALA A 273 -3.87 -10.46 -12.09
C ALA A 273 -3.00 -10.04 -13.29
N LEU A 274 -1.68 -9.88 -13.09
CA LEU A 274 -0.72 -9.55 -14.15
C LEU A 274 -0.51 -10.67 -15.17
N GLU A 275 -0.79 -11.92 -14.80
CA GLU A 275 -0.74 -13.07 -15.72
C GLU A 275 -1.93 -13.11 -16.69
N GLN A 276 -2.97 -12.30 -16.48
CA GLN A 276 -4.17 -12.35 -17.31
C GLN A 276 -4.00 -11.61 -18.64
N GLN A 277 -4.50 -12.23 -19.70
CA GLN A 277 -4.61 -11.61 -21.03
C GLN A 277 -5.75 -10.58 -21.10
N HIS A 278 -6.78 -10.71 -20.27
CA HIS A 278 -8.01 -9.91 -20.34
C HIS A 278 -8.30 -9.22 -19.01
N LEU A 279 -8.63 -7.93 -19.05
CA LEU A 279 -8.95 -7.15 -17.84
C LEU A 279 -10.08 -7.80 -17.01
N ALA A 280 -11.11 -8.35 -17.65
CA ALA A 280 -12.21 -9.01 -16.94
C ALA A 280 -11.76 -10.18 -16.06
N GLN A 281 -10.74 -10.95 -16.50
CA GLN A 281 -10.18 -12.05 -15.71
C GLN A 281 -9.33 -11.51 -14.56
N ALA A 282 -8.57 -10.43 -14.78
CA ALA A 282 -7.82 -9.77 -13.71
C ALA A 282 -8.77 -9.19 -12.64
N ILE A 283 -9.89 -8.61 -13.04
CA ILE A 283 -10.97 -8.20 -12.13
C ILE A 283 -11.52 -9.40 -11.37
N GLY A 284 -11.77 -10.52 -12.04
CA GLY A 284 -12.24 -11.76 -11.42
C GLY A 284 -11.30 -12.27 -10.32
N ILE A 285 -9.98 -12.25 -10.57
CA ILE A 285 -8.96 -12.57 -9.56
C ILE A 285 -9.03 -11.59 -8.38
N VAL A 286 -8.95 -10.28 -8.66
CA VAL A 286 -8.94 -9.26 -7.61
C VAL A 286 -10.21 -9.27 -6.79
N HIS A 287 -11.37 -9.44 -7.40
CA HIS A 287 -12.66 -9.40 -6.72
C HIS A 287 -12.99 -10.72 -6.00
N GLY A 288 -12.71 -11.87 -6.64
CA GLY A 288 -13.14 -13.19 -6.19
C GLY A 288 -12.18 -13.88 -5.21
N THR A 289 -10.89 -13.54 -5.24
CA THR A 289 -9.93 -14.13 -4.31
C THR A 289 -10.13 -13.56 -2.90
N ARG A 290 -10.16 -14.43 -1.88
CA ARG A 290 -10.16 -14.01 -0.47
C ARG A 290 -8.79 -13.46 -0.09
N LYS A 291 -8.76 -12.32 0.60
CA LYS A 291 -7.53 -11.66 1.03
C LYS A 291 -7.27 -12.00 2.48
N SER A 292 -6.01 -12.02 2.89
CA SER A 292 -5.67 -12.15 4.31
C SER A 292 -5.94 -10.87 5.10
N ALA A 293 -6.03 -9.74 4.40
CA ALA A 293 -6.00 -8.41 4.98
C ALA A 293 -6.71 -7.37 4.11
N SER A 294 -7.04 -6.26 4.74
CA SER A 294 -7.54 -5.09 4.05
C SER A 294 -6.45 -4.47 3.19
N ASN A 295 -6.84 -4.02 2.01
CA ASN A 295 -5.97 -3.36 1.04
C ASN A 295 -6.84 -2.71 -0.02
N ASN A 296 -6.28 -1.77 -0.77
CA ASN A 296 -6.85 -1.42 -2.06
C ASN A 296 -6.03 -2.08 -3.18
N ILE A 297 -6.69 -2.38 -4.30
CA ILE A 297 -6.05 -2.79 -5.54
C ILE A 297 -6.57 -1.89 -6.65
N MET A 298 -5.66 -1.11 -7.23
CA MET A 298 -5.94 -0.24 -8.37
C MET A 298 -5.56 -1.01 -9.63
N LEU A 299 -6.53 -1.23 -10.51
CA LEU A 299 -6.40 -2.06 -11.71
C LEU A 299 -6.90 -1.26 -12.92
N ALA A 300 -6.09 -1.20 -13.97
CA ALA A 300 -6.49 -0.50 -15.19
C ALA A 300 -6.03 -1.22 -16.45
N HIS A 301 -6.67 -0.90 -17.58
CA HIS A 301 -6.26 -1.29 -18.91
C HIS A 301 -5.84 -0.08 -19.74
N ALA A 302 -4.79 -0.25 -20.55
CA ALA A 302 -4.17 0.77 -21.39
C ALA A 302 -5.18 1.58 -22.24
N ASP A 303 -6.27 0.94 -22.65
CA ASP A 303 -7.27 1.49 -23.57
C ASP A 303 -8.48 2.17 -22.87
N GLY A 304 -8.47 2.32 -21.55
CA GLY A 304 -9.37 3.26 -20.86
C GLY A 304 -10.45 2.67 -19.95
N VAL A 305 -10.08 1.70 -19.10
CA VAL A 305 -10.87 1.30 -17.92
C VAL A 305 -9.96 1.33 -16.71
N ALA A 306 -10.32 2.06 -15.65
CA ALA A 306 -9.59 2.12 -14.39
C ALA A 306 -10.54 1.91 -13.19
N LEU A 307 -10.21 0.95 -12.32
CA LEU A 307 -11.00 0.58 -11.15
C LEU A 307 -10.10 0.46 -9.92
N ASN A 308 -10.56 0.98 -8.78
CA ASN A 308 -9.99 0.68 -7.49
C ASN A 308 -10.90 -0.27 -6.73
N PHE A 309 -10.32 -1.24 -6.05
CA PHE A 309 -11.03 -2.22 -5.24
C PHE A 309 -10.59 -2.10 -3.80
N GLU A 310 -11.40 -1.49 -2.95
CA GLU A 310 -11.21 -1.59 -1.50
C GLU A 310 -11.60 -2.99 -1.05
N CYS A 311 -10.63 -3.75 -0.57
CA CYS A 311 -10.79 -5.13 -0.16
C CYS A 311 -10.72 -5.19 1.36
N VAL A 312 -11.62 -5.95 1.95
CA VAL A 312 -11.46 -6.59 3.26
C VAL A 312 -11.35 -8.11 3.04
N PRO A 313 -10.99 -8.93 4.04
CA PRO A 313 -10.73 -10.35 3.81
C PRO A 313 -11.84 -11.13 3.08
N ASP A 314 -13.10 -10.79 3.35
CA ASP A 314 -14.30 -11.49 2.88
C ASP A 314 -15.17 -10.70 1.90
N GLU A 315 -14.79 -9.46 1.57
CA GLU A 315 -15.62 -8.57 0.75
C GLU A 315 -14.77 -7.56 -0.05
N THR A 316 -15.30 -7.06 -1.16
CA THR A 316 -14.59 -6.13 -2.05
C THR A 316 -15.55 -5.06 -2.57
N PHE A 317 -15.14 -3.80 -2.45
CA PHE A 317 -15.92 -2.60 -2.78
C PHE A 317 -15.26 -1.88 -3.97
N PRO A 318 -15.87 -1.93 -5.16
CA PRO A 318 -15.34 -1.23 -6.33
C PRO A 318 -15.58 0.27 -6.25
N ILE A 319 -14.61 1.04 -6.75
CA ILE A 319 -14.63 2.49 -6.89
C ILE A 319 -14.17 2.82 -8.31
N THR A 320 -14.87 3.76 -8.94
CA THR A 320 -14.58 4.26 -10.29
C THR A 320 -13.89 5.61 -10.25
N ALA A 321 -13.18 5.96 -11.33
CA ALA A 321 -12.54 7.26 -11.44
C ALA A 321 -13.56 8.40 -11.50
N GLU A 322 -13.21 9.56 -10.96
CA GLU A 322 -14.01 10.77 -11.08
C GLU A 322 -13.43 11.63 -12.21
N ALA A 323 -14.24 11.91 -13.23
CA ALA A 323 -13.80 12.63 -14.44
C ALA A 323 -12.52 12.05 -15.08
N GLY A 324 -12.31 10.73 -15.00
CA GLY A 324 -11.13 10.05 -15.54
C GLY A 324 -9.87 10.14 -14.69
N VAL A 325 -9.97 10.64 -13.44
CA VAL A 325 -8.87 10.67 -12.46
C VAL A 325 -9.26 9.88 -11.23
N MET A 326 -8.34 9.06 -10.73
CA MET A 326 -8.49 8.32 -9.50
C MET A 326 -7.24 8.48 -8.65
N VAL A 327 -7.43 8.78 -7.37
CA VAL A 327 -6.34 8.90 -6.40
C VAL A 327 -6.79 8.24 -5.12
N HIS A 328 -5.89 7.48 -4.49
CA HIS A 328 -6.18 6.79 -3.24
C HIS A 328 -4.96 6.72 -2.33
N ALA A 329 -5.16 6.99 -1.04
CA ALA A 329 -4.16 6.80 0.01
C ALA A 329 -4.41 5.48 0.77
N ASN A 330 -4.44 5.49 2.09
CA ASN A 330 -4.53 4.30 2.94
C ASN A 330 -5.76 4.32 3.89
N HIS A 331 -6.89 4.84 3.43
CA HIS A 331 -8.14 4.86 4.21
C HIS A 331 -9.33 4.45 3.32
N PHE A 332 -10.42 3.97 3.91
CA PHE A 332 -11.61 3.61 3.14
C PHE A 332 -12.38 4.86 2.68
N THR A 333 -12.67 4.90 1.39
CA THR A 333 -13.39 5.97 0.68
C THR A 333 -14.70 5.50 0.07
N SER A 334 -14.89 4.19 -0.14
CA SER A 334 -16.16 3.66 -0.65
C SER A 334 -17.27 3.94 0.37
N PRO A 335 -18.40 4.56 -0.04
CA PRO A 335 -19.53 4.76 0.86
C PRO A 335 -20.07 3.44 1.45
N ALA A 336 -20.00 2.35 0.68
CA ALA A 336 -20.41 1.03 1.15
C ALA A 336 -19.44 0.46 2.20
N ALA A 337 -18.12 0.67 2.03
CA ALA A 337 -17.12 0.25 3.01
C ALA A 337 -17.23 1.06 4.30
N GLN A 338 -17.34 2.39 4.20
CA GLN A 338 -17.43 3.31 5.36
C GLN A 338 -18.62 3.03 6.27
N VAL A 339 -19.70 2.43 5.75
CA VAL A 339 -20.86 2.02 6.56
C VAL A 339 -20.67 0.65 7.21
N ARG A 340 -19.88 -0.24 6.59
CA ARG A 340 -19.84 -1.68 6.94
C ARG A 340 -18.56 -2.12 7.63
N VAL A 341 -17.51 -1.32 7.56
CA VAL A 341 -16.16 -1.66 8.00
C VAL A 341 -15.67 -0.57 8.96
N GLU A 342 -15.05 -0.98 10.05
CA GLU A 342 -14.36 -0.08 10.97
C GLU A 342 -12.94 0.14 10.46
N ASP A 343 -12.66 1.32 9.89
CA ASP A 343 -11.29 1.70 9.50
C ASP A 343 -10.41 1.86 10.75
N ARG A 344 -9.39 1.00 10.85
CA ARG A 344 -8.39 1.03 11.93
C ARG A 344 -7.07 1.62 11.48
N GLY A 345 -6.91 1.88 10.18
CA GLY A 345 -5.67 2.35 9.58
C GLY A 345 -5.41 3.82 9.88
N ILE A 346 -6.46 4.65 9.97
CA ILE A 346 -6.33 6.10 10.23
C ILE A 346 -5.58 6.39 11.53
N ALA A 347 -5.76 5.58 12.57
CA ALA A 347 -5.03 5.77 13.84
C ALA A 347 -3.51 5.61 13.68
N ASN A 348 -3.08 4.79 12.72
CA ASN A 348 -1.67 4.51 12.45
C ASN A 348 -1.11 5.36 11.29
N MET A 349 -1.98 5.89 10.42
CA MET A 349 -1.66 6.72 9.24
C MET A 349 -2.61 7.92 9.13
N PRO A 350 -2.58 8.88 10.08
CA PRO A 350 -3.51 10.02 10.05
C PRO A 350 -3.31 10.91 8.82
N ASP A 351 -2.10 10.92 8.26
CA ASP A 351 -1.73 11.63 7.03
C ASP A 351 -2.47 11.11 5.79
N SER A 352 -2.95 9.86 5.83
CA SER A 352 -3.75 9.26 4.77
C SER A 352 -4.94 10.11 4.33
N LEU A 353 -5.58 10.83 5.27
CA LEU A 353 -6.78 11.62 5.01
C LEU A 353 -6.54 12.88 4.17
N TYR A 354 -5.31 13.40 4.15
CA TYR A 354 -4.99 14.55 3.32
C TYR A 354 -4.13 14.21 2.12
N ARG A 355 -3.34 13.12 2.14
CA ARG A 355 -2.46 12.79 1.01
C ARG A 355 -3.21 12.61 -0.31
N ASP A 356 -4.31 11.87 -0.33
CA ASP A 356 -5.10 11.71 -1.55
C ASP A 356 -5.81 13.03 -1.94
N LEU A 357 -6.31 13.79 -0.97
CA LEU A 357 -6.92 15.11 -1.18
C LEU A 357 -5.92 16.09 -1.82
N ARG A 358 -4.68 16.13 -1.33
CA ARG A 358 -3.60 16.96 -1.86
C ARG A 358 -3.31 16.62 -3.32
N VAL A 359 -3.08 15.33 -3.61
CA VAL A 359 -2.81 14.87 -4.97
C VAL A 359 -4.00 15.14 -5.90
N LYS A 360 -5.24 14.89 -5.46
CA LYS A 360 -6.46 15.22 -6.23
C LYS A 360 -6.52 16.70 -6.58
N ALA A 361 -6.27 17.59 -5.62
CA ALA A 361 -6.30 19.03 -5.84
C ALA A 361 -5.23 19.49 -6.84
N LEU A 362 -3.98 19.03 -6.67
CA LEU A 362 -2.87 19.36 -7.56
C LEU A 362 -3.11 18.89 -9.00
N LEU A 363 -3.66 17.69 -9.17
CA LEU A 363 -4.03 17.18 -10.49
C LEU A 363 -5.20 17.96 -11.10
N ALA A 364 -6.21 18.33 -10.30
CA ALA A 364 -7.32 19.15 -10.80
C ALA A 364 -6.83 20.52 -11.31
N GLU A 365 -5.96 21.19 -10.55
CA GLU A 365 -5.33 22.46 -10.95
C GLU A 365 -4.48 22.31 -12.21
N ALA A 366 -3.65 21.26 -12.27
CA ALA A 366 -2.81 20.98 -13.43
C ALA A 366 -3.64 20.71 -14.69
N ARG A 367 -4.73 19.94 -14.55
CA ARG A 367 -5.63 19.64 -15.67
C ARG A 367 -6.29 20.89 -16.24
N VAL A 368 -6.75 21.80 -15.38
CA VAL A 368 -7.34 23.08 -15.81
C VAL A 368 -6.30 23.94 -16.54
N ARG A 369 -5.08 24.00 -15.99
CA ARG A 369 -3.98 24.79 -16.56
C ARG A 369 -3.50 24.26 -17.92
N ASN A 370 -3.42 22.94 -18.07
CA ASN A 370 -2.78 22.29 -19.22
C ASN A 370 -3.76 21.74 -20.26
N GLY A 371 -5.07 21.72 -19.97
CA GLY A 371 -6.10 21.13 -20.86
C GLY A 371 -6.13 19.59 -20.83
N GLY A 372 -5.45 18.97 -19.86
CA GLY A 372 -5.28 17.53 -19.69
C GLY A 372 -4.11 17.27 -18.75
N LEU A 373 -3.86 16.01 -18.41
CA LEU A 373 -2.75 15.62 -17.53
C LEU A 373 -1.63 14.90 -18.28
N GLY A 374 -0.39 15.28 -18.02
CA GLY A 374 0.81 14.57 -18.45
C GLY A 374 1.46 13.77 -17.32
N VAL A 375 2.46 12.96 -17.67
CA VAL A 375 3.29 12.20 -16.71
C VAL A 375 3.96 13.14 -15.70
N GLU A 376 4.45 14.28 -16.16
CA GLU A 376 5.11 15.26 -15.30
C GLU A 376 4.15 15.93 -14.31
N ASP A 377 2.86 16.09 -14.66
CA ASP A 377 1.84 16.57 -13.71
C ASP A 377 1.60 15.54 -12.60
N VAL A 378 1.58 14.25 -12.94
CA VAL A 378 1.44 13.16 -11.96
C VAL A 378 2.65 13.07 -11.05
N LYS A 379 3.87 13.11 -11.60
CA LYS A 379 5.10 13.16 -10.80
C LYS A 379 5.12 14.38 -9.88
N ALA A 380 4.78 15.57 -10.39
CA ALA A 380 4.75 16.79 -9.60
C ALA A 380 3.74 16.71 -8.44
N ALA A 381 2.56 16.11 -8.67
CA ALA A 381 1.57 15.91 -7.62
C ALA A 381 2.04 14.91 -6.56
N LEU A 382 2.73 13.83 -6.97
CA LEU A 382 3.30 12.85 -6.04
C LEU A 382 4.50 13.42 -5.26
N PHE A 383 5.28 14.35 -5.84
CA PHE A 383 6.34 15.08 -5.15
C PHE A 383 5.85 16.11 -4.09
N ASP A 384 4.55 16.21 -3.80
CA ASP A 384 4.00 17.15 -2.81
C ASP A 384 4.63 16.91 -1.43
N ASP A 385 5.17 17.98 -0.85
CA ASP A 385 5.90 17.99 0.43
C ASP A 385 5.11 18.67 1.56
N PHE A 386 3.81 18.89 1.35
CA PHE A 386 2.93 19.50 2.36
C PHE A 386 2.97 18.71 3.67
N GLN A 387 3.20 19.41 4.78
CA GLN A 387 3.35 18.82 6.13
C GLN A 387 4.50 17.81 6.25
N SER A 388 5.57 17.95 5.44
CA SER A 388 6.81 17.19 5.63
C SER A 388 7.25 17.18 7.10
N PRO A 389 7.56 16.01 7.70
CA PRO A 389 7.83 14.73 7.03
C PRO A 389 6.61 13.78 6.89
N TRP A 390 5.38 14.27 7.04
CA TRP A 390 4.14 13.51 6.87
C TRP A 390 3.51 13.71 5.47
N SER A 391 4.31 14.17 4.52
CA SER A 391 3.92 14.50 3.16
C SER A 391 3.55 13.29 2.29
N VAL A 392 3.04 13.58 1.08
CA VAL A 392 2.84 12.58 0.03
C VAL A 392 4.18 11.94 -0.34
N CYS A 393 5.15 12.75 -0.74
CA CYS A 393 6.53 12.32 -0.90
C CYS A 393 7.25 12.45 0.44
N ARG A 394 7.29 11.37 1.20
CA ARG A 394 7.79 11.30 2.56
C ARG A 394 9.33 11.19 2.58
N PRO A 395 10.06 12.15 3.18
CA PRO A 395 11.48 11.97 3.48
C PRO A 395 11.68 10.92 4.57
N PRO A 396 12.90 10.37 4.74
CA PRO A 396 13.19 9.48 5.86
C PRO A 396 12.78 10.11 7.20
N ARG A 397 11.97 9.38 7.94
CA ARG A 397 11.53 9.74 9.29
C ARG A 397 11.21 8.50 10.11
N ARG A 398 11.12 8.66 11.43
CA ARG A 398 10.50 7.63 12.27
C ARG A 398 8.98 7.54 12.07
N SER A 399 8.49 6.31 12.00
CA SER A 399 7.07 5.94 12.05
C SER A 399 6.55 5.97 13.49
N LEU A 400 5.22 5.93 13.67
CA LEU A 400 4.59 5.81 15.00
C LEU A 400 4.95 4.50 15.72
N SER A 401 5.40 3.49 14.98
CA SER A 401 5.96 2.22 15.46
C SER A 401 7.42 2.27 15.87
N ASN A 402 8.09 3.41 15.73
CA ASN A 402 9.52 3.58 15.98
C ASN A 402 10.47 2.88 14.98
N ASN A 403 9.99 2.51 13.79
CA ASN A 403 10.84 2.13 12.64
C ASN A 403 11.03 3.29 11.67
N GLN A 404 12.12 3.28 10.94
CA GLN A 404 12.42 4.24 9.88
C GLN A 404 11.52 4.03 8.66
N SER A 405 10.94 5.10 8.13
CA SER A 405 10.04 5.10 7.00
C SER A 405 10.35 6.24 6.04
N ALA A 406 10.27 5.98 4.74
CA ALA A 406 10.37 6.96 3.68
C ALA A 406 9.47 6.53 2.51
N THR A 407 9.18 7.43 1.58
CA THR A 407 8.80 6.99 0.24
C THR A 407 10.01 6.27 -0.37
N VAL A 408 9.95 4.95 -0.46
CA VAL A 408 11.03 4.09 -0.95
C VAL A 408 11.13 4.16 -2.46
N ALA A 409 10.00 4.20 -3.14
CA ALA A 409 9.95 4.32 -4.60
C ALA A 409 8.72 5.11 -5.05
N MET A 410 8.92 5.93 -6.09
CA MET A 410 7.85 6.44 -6.95
C MET A 410 7.87 5.64 -8.25
N ILE A 411 6.78 4.96 -8.56
CA ILE A 411 6.62 4.15 -9.78
C ILE A 411 5.60 4.85 -10.68
N VAL A 412 5.96 5.12 -11.92
CA VAL A 412 5.05 5.71 -12.93
C VAL A 412 5.04 4.82 -14.17
N MET A 413 3.85 4.41 -14.60
CA MET A 413 3.66 3.45 -15.68
C MET A 413 2.80 4.04 -16.79
N GLN A 414 3.19 3.75 -18.03
CA GLN A 414 2.42 4.00 -19.23
C GLN A 414 2.29 2.68 -20.00
N PRO A 415 1.31 1.82 -19.66
CA PRO A 415 1.21 0.47 -20.21
C PRO A 415 1.04 0.43 -21.74
N ALA A 416 0.37 1.44 -22.32
CA ALA A 416 0.24 1.60 -23.77
C ALA A 416 1.61 1.75 -24.47
N ALA A 417 2.53 2.49 -23.84
CA ALA A 417 3.89 2.71 -24.33
C ALA A 417 4.86 1.60 -23.89
N GLY A 418 4.40 0.66 -23.06
CA GLY A 418 5.26 -0.36 -22.47
C GLY A 418 6.35 0.23 -21.57
N ARG A 419 6.08 1.32 -20.84
CA ARG A 419 7.10 2.03 -20.06
C ARG A 419 6.80 2.07 -18.57
N MET A 420 7.83 1.82 -17.76
CA MET A 420 7.86 2.06 -16.31
C MET A 420 9.02 2.99 -15.97
N GLU A 421 8.77 4.03 -15.20
CA GLU A 421 9.78 4.90 -14.60
C GLU A 421 9.78 4.70 -13.08
N VAL A 422 10.96 4.53 -12.48
CA VAL A 422 11.12 4.34 -11.03
C VAL A 422 12.15 5.32 -10.48
N ALA A 423 11.76 6.13 -9.49
CA ALA A 423 12.70 6.89 -8.67
C ALA A 423 12.79 6.25 -7.29
N ILE A 424 14.00 5.83 -6.88
CA ILE A 424 14.27 5.34 -5.53
C ILE A 424 14.52 6.54 -4.61
N LEU A 425 13.87 6.51 -3.44
CA LEU A 425 13.90 7.58 -2.43
C LEU A 425 13.58 8.97 -3.03
N PRO A 426 12.40 9.18 -3.64
CA PRO A 426 12.03 10.39 -4.37
C PRO A 426 12.18 11.71 -3.59
N ALA A 427 12.04 11.67 -2.27
CA ALA A 427 12.25 12.83 -1.41
C ALA A 427 13.71 13.30 -1.38
N LEU A 428 14.65 12.39 -1.60
CA LEU A 428 16.09 12.64 -1.65
C LEU A 428 16.65 12.65 -3.09
N ASN A 429 15.94 12.04 -4.04
CA ASN A 429 16.38 11.89 -5.42
C ASN A 429 15.22 11.97 -6.41
N ARG A 430 15.25 12.96 -7.32
CA ARG A 430 14.22 13.12 -8.35
C ARG A 430 14.56 12.45 -9.69
N SER A 431 15.62 11.63 -9.74
CA SER A 431 16.05 10.95 -10.96
C SER A 431 15.29 9.63 -11.13
N PHE A 432 14.70 9.43 -12.31
CA PHE A 432 13.99 8.21 -12.67
C PHE A 432 14.85 7.30 -13.53
N GLN A 433 14.84 6.01 -13.22
CA GLN A 433 15.32 4.96 -14.10
C GLN A 433 14.14 4.46 -14.93
N THR A 434 14.35 4.26 -16.24
CA THR A 434 13.30 3.81 -17.17
C THR A 434 13.51 2.34 -17.53
N TYR A 435 12.41 1.59 -17.56
CA TYR A 435 12.36 0.19 -17.97
C TYR A 435 11.25 0.03 -19.00
N ASP A 436 11.58 -0.64 -20.10
CA ASP A 436 10.62 -0.87 -21.18
C ASP A 436 10.20 -2.34 -21.25
N LEU A 437 8.95 -2.57 -21.62
CA LEU A 437 8.36 -3.84 -22.02
C LEU A 437 7.31 -3.54 -23.08
N PRO A 438 7.69 -3.47 -24.37
CA PRO A 438 6.78 -3.08 -25.43
C PRO A 438 5.60 -4.05 -25.50
N ARG A 439 4.39 -3.53 -25.77
CA ARG A 439 3.22 -4.38 -26.02
C ARG A 439 3.55 -5.35 -27.15
N ARG A 440 3.11 -6.61 -27.02
CA ARG A 440 3.06 -7.52 -28.16
C ARG A 440 1.98 -6.95 -29.10
N ASP A 441 2.30 -6.79 -30.38
CA ASP A 441 1.29 -6.47 -31.38
C ASP A 441 0.16 -7.50 -31.24
N CYS A 442 -1.04 -7.03 -30.91
CA CYS A 442 -2.21 -7.91 -30.90
C CYS A 442 -2.35 -8.42 -32.34
N PRO A 443 -2.30 -9.73 -32.62
CA PRO A 443 -2.61 -10.21 -33.95
C PRO A 443 -4.01 -9.66 -34.28
N GLN A 444 -4.10 -8.90 -35.36
CA GLN A 444 -5.39 -8.42 -35.85
C GLN A 444 -6.21 -9.67 -36.16
N VAL A 445 -7.18 -9.96 -35.29
CA VAL A 445 -8.12 -11.09 -35.44
C VAL A 445 -9.10 -10.79 -36.56
#